data_AF-A0AAV2C8V2-F1
#
_entry.id   AF-A0AAV2C8V2-F1
#
_cell.length_a   1.000
_cell.length_b   1.000
_cell.length_c   1.000
_cell.angle_alpha   90.00
_cell.angle_beta   90.00
_cell.angle_gamma   90.00
#
_symmetry.space_group_name_H-M   'P 1'
#
loop_
_entity.id
_entity.type
_entity.pdbx_description
1 polymer ?
#
loop_
_entity_poly.entity_id
_entity_poly.type
_entity_poly.pdbx_seq_one_letter_code
_entity_poly.pdbx_strand_id
1 'polypeptide(L)'
;MFRFLPLPDGALSLVAATAFCAEYLLFYFHSTTHKGLEGYYHLILVLLIGLCVVSSMAGALLPASFPVDLTNGIAMTLQGLWFYQTAFSLYGPMMPNGCQLEGDRIVCGSTVSRVRGELLANVQLFSLVLGVLVAVVVSYGYAASRYGRGELGR
;
A
#
# COMPACT_ATOMS: atom_id res chain seq x y z
N MET A 1 -17.58 -7.72 -21.35
CA MET A 1 -18.68 -7.46 -20.41
C MET A 1 -18.21 -6.48 -19.33
N PHE A 2 -18.10 -5.18 -19.64
CA PHE A 2 -17.92 -4.06 -18.69
C PHE A 2 -18.14 -2.73 -19.45
N ARG A 3 -19.40 -2.44 -19.82
CA ARG A 3 -19.78 -1.20 -20.55
C ARG A 3 -21.14 -0.68 -20.06
N PHE A 4 -21.35 -0.57 -18.74
CA PHE A 4 -22.71 -0.32 -18.25
C PHE A 4 -22.96 0.73 -17.19
N LEU A 5 -21.98 1.50 -16.70
CA LEU A 5 -22.32 2.71 -15.94
C LEU A 5 -21.43 3.87 -16.40
N PRO A 6 -21.97 4.91 -17.09
CA PRO A 6 -21.32 6.21 -17.16
C PRO A 6 -21.42 6.82 -15.75
N LEU A 7 -20.53 6.39 -14.85
CA LEU A 7 -20.41 7.00 -13.54
C LEU A 7 -19.86 8.43 -13.74
N PRO A 8 -20.44 9.45 -13.09
CA PRO A 8 -19.95 10.82 -13.18
C PRO A 8 -18.48 10.89 -12.73
N ASP A 9 -17.71 11.80 -13.32
CA ASP A 9 -16.29 12.02 -12.99
C ASP A 9 -16.16 12.17 -11.46
N GLY A 10 -15.46 11.23 -10.82
CA GLY A 10 -15.26 11.18 -9.36
C GLY A 10 -16.11 10.17 -8.57
N ALA A 11 -17.17 9.58 -9.14
CA ALA A 11 -17.94 8.56 -8.42
C ALA A 11 -17.16 7.25 -8.21
N LEU A 12 -16.30 6.87 -9.16
CA LEU A 12 -15.36 5.76 -8.99
C LEU A 12 -14.39 6.03 -7.82
N SER A 13 -13.87 7.25 -7.72
CA SER A 13 -12.99 7.68 -6.63
C SER A 13 -13.70 7.66 -5.28
N LEU A 14 -14.98 7.99 -5.24
CA LEU A 14 -15.80 7.94 -4.02
C LEU A 14 -16.10 6.50 -3.57
N VAL A 15 -16.40 5.60 -4.52
CA VAL A 15 -16.58 4.17 -4.26
C VAL A 15 -15.26 3.56 -3.75
N ALA A 16 -14.14 3.88 -4.39
CA ALA A 16 -12.82 3.44 -3.95
C ALA A 16 -12.49 3.98 -2.54
N ALA A 17 -12.75 5.26 -2.27
CA ALA A 17 -12.58 5.84 -0.94
C ALA A 17 -13.44 5.12 0.11
N THR A 18 -14.69 4.77 -0.22
CA THR A 18 -15.59 4.04 0.68
C THR A 18 -15.08 2.63 0.95
N ALA A 19 -14.59 1.93 -0.08
CA ALA A 19 -13.99 0.61 0.05
C ALA A 19 -12.74 0.64 0.95
N PHE A 20 -11.84 1.61 0.73
CA PHE A 20 -10.66 1.80 1.58
C PHE A 20 -11.02 2.21 3.01
N CYS A 21 -12.06 3.02 3.21
CA CYS A 21 -12.57 3.32 4.55
C CYS A 21 -13.09 2.07 5.28
N ALA A 22 -13.82 1.20 4.58
CA ALA A 22 -14.29 -0.06 5.15
C ALA A 22 -13.11 -0.98 5.52
N GLU A 23 -12.11 -1.08 4.64
CA GLU A 23 -10.88 -1.83 4.87
C GLU A 23 -10.08 -1.28 6.06
N TYR A 24 -9.95 0.06 6.13
CA TYR A 24 -9.29 0.76 7.24
C TYR A 24 -9.93 0.38 8.58
N LEU A 25 -11.26 0.46 8.68
CA LEU A 25 -11.98 0.13 9.91
C LEU A 25 -11.78 -1.33 10.30
N LEU A 26 -11.84 -2.26 9.34
CA LEU A 26 -11.64 -3.69 9.58
C LEU A 26 -10.25 -3.94 10.18
N PHE A 27 -9.19 -3.43 9.53
CA PHE A 27 -7.82 -3.63 10.02
C PHE A 27 -7.53 -2.83 11.29
N TYR A 28 -8.15 -1.68 11.49
CA TYR A 28 -8.01 -0.91 12.72
C TYR A 28 -8.54 -1.70 13.92
N PHE A 29 -9.77 -2.24 13.82
CA PHE A 29 -10.32 -3.08 14.89
C PHE A 29 -9.54 -4.38 15.06
N HIS A 30 -9.10 -5.02 13.98
CA HIS A 30 -8.24 -6.19 14.05
C HIS A 30 -6.92 -5.86 14.77
N SER A 31 -6.24 -4.78 14.39
CA SER A 31 -4.96 -4.36 14.98
C SER A 31 -5.05 -4.03 16.47
N THR A 32 -6.20 -3.59 16.99
CA THR A 32 -6.37 -3.34 18.44
C THR A 32 -6.34 -4.62 19.28
N THR A 33 -6.60 -5.78 18.66
CA THR A 33 -6.60 -7.09 19.33
C THR A 33 -5.19 -7.69 19.44
N HIS A 34 -4.27 -7.35 18.54
CA HIS A 34 -2.91 -7.91 18.51
C HIS A 34 -1.89 -6.96 19.15
N LYS A 35 -1.22 -7.40 20.23
CA LYS A 35 -0.14 -6.66 20.89
C LYS A 35 1.21 -7.26 20.51
N GLY A 36 2.12 -6.49 19.89
CA GLY A 36 3.47 -6.96 19.56
C GLY A 36 3.91 -6.58 18.14
N LEU A 37 4.62 -7.50 17.48
CA LEU A 37 5.18 -7.32 16.13
C LEU A 37 4.08 -7.28 15.05
N GLU A 38 3.09 -8.16 15.16
CA GLU A 38 1.92 -8.22 14.27
C GLU A 38 1.16 -6.88 14.23
N GLY A 39 0.87 -6.31 15.40
CA GLY A 39 0.25 -5.00 15.51
C GLY A 39 1.06 -3.87 14.86
N TYR A 40 2.40 -3.95 14.83
CA TYR A 40 3.24 -2.97 14.15
C TYR A 40 3.09 -3.03 12.63
N TYR A 41 3.08 -4.23 12.04
CA TYR A 41 2.84 -4.41 10.60
C TYR A 41 1.43 -3.97 10.19
N HIS A 42 0.42 -4.31 10.99
CA HIS A 42 -0.95 -3.87 10.74
C HIS A 42 -1.11 -2.35 10.90
N LEU A 43 -0.41 -1.72 11.84
CA LEU A 43 -0.44 -0.26 11.97
C LEU A 43 0.13 0.43 10.73
N ILE A 44 1.22 -0.08 10.15
CA ILE A 44 1.76 0.45 8.88
C ILE A 44 0.75 0.25 7.74
N LEU A 45 0.09 -0.90 7.67
CA LEU A 45 -0.94 -1.18 6.66
C LEU A 45 -2.11 -0.17 6.77
N VAL A 46 -2.59 0.08 8.00
CA VAL A 46 -3.67 1.04 8.27
C VAL A 46 -3.27 2.46 7.86
N LEU A 47 -2.01 2.87 8.09
CA LEU A 47 -1.50 4.16 7.62
C LEU A 47 -1.48 4.25 6.08
N LEU A 48 -1.08 3.18 5.38
CA LEU A 48 -1.08 3.13 3.92
C LEU A 48 -2.50 3.18 3.34
N ILE A 49 -3.47 2.49 3.97
CA ILE A 49 -4.87 2.56 3.57
C ILE A 49 -5.41 3.98 3.80
N GLY A 50 -5.08 4.62 4.92
CA GLY A 50 -5.42 6.02 5.19
C GLY A 50 -4.87 6.97 4.12
N LEU A 51 -3.63 6.74 3.66
CA LEU A 51 -3.06 7.49 2.54
C LEU A 51 -3.87 7.28 1.25
N CYS A 52 -4.29 6.05 0.95
CA CYS A 52 -5.15 5.74 -0.20
C CYS A 52 -6.52 6.44 -0.13
N VAL A 53 -7.11 6.55 1.06
CA VAL A 53 -8.37 7.29 1.27
C VAL A 53 -8.16 8.76 0.94
N VAL A 54 -7.13 9.40 1.51
CA VAL A 54 -6.84 10.81 1.28
C VAL A 54 -6.52 11.09 -0.19
N SER A 55 -5.73 10.24 -0.84
CA SER A 55 -5.41 10.40 -2.27
C SER A 55 -6.62 10.16 -3.17
N SER A 56 -7.49 9.20 -2.85
CA SER A 56 -8.74 8.96 -3.59
C SER A 56 -9.73 10.12 -3.42
N MET A 57 -9.84 10.69 -2.22
CA MET A 57 -10.63 11.90 -1.97
C MET A 57 -10.06 13.11 -2.72
N ALA A 58 -8.74 13.28 -2.73
CA ALA A 58 -8.08 14.34 -3.50
C ALA A 58 -8.34 14.19 -5.00
N GLY A 59 -8.31 12.97 -5.54
CA GLY A 59 -8.67 12.68 -6.93
C GLY A 59 -10.14 12.97 -7.25
N ALA A 60 -11.05 12.76 -6.29
CA ALA A 60 -12.45 13.14 -6.44
C ALA A 60 -12.67 14.67 -6.45
N LEU A 61 -11.89 15.42 -5.66
CA LEU A 61 -11.96 16.88 -5.57
C LEU A 61 -11.24 17.59 -6.73
N LEU A 62 -10.21 16.96 -7.30
CA LEU A 62 -9.38 17.51 -8.38
C LEU A 62 -9.32 16.54 -9.58
N PRO A 63 -10.43 16.34 -10.31
CA PRO A 63 -10.57 15.33 -11.37
C PRO A 63 -9.75 15.57 -12.65
N ALA A 64 -8.74 16.44 -12.63
CA ALA A 64 -8.01 16.87 -13.83
C ALA A 64 -6.49 16.99 -13.63
N SER A 65 -5.93 16.40 -12.57
CA SER A 65 -4.49 16.50 -12.30
C SER A 65 -3.81 15.13 -12.38
N PHE A 66 -3.09 14.92 -13.48
CA PHE A 66 -2.18 13.79 -13.67
C PHE A 66 -1.33 13.43 -12.44
N PRO A 67 -0.72 14.40 -11.69
CA PRO A 67 0.04 14.05 -10.49
C PRO A 67 -0.81 13.46 -9.36
N VAL A 68 -2.08 13.84 -9.23
CA VAL A 68 -2.97 13.30 -8.19
C VAL A 68 -3.37 11.87 -8.52
N ASP A 69 -3.72 11.59 -9.77
CA ASP A 69 -4.01 10.22 -10.21
C ASP A 69 -2.79 9.30 -10.10
N LEU A 70 -1.62 9.81 -10.47
CA LEU A 70 -0.36 9.08 -10.32
C LEU A 70 -0.05 8.78 -8.84
N THR A 71 -0.24 9.77 -7.96
CA THR A 71 -0.04 9.59 -6.51
C THR A 71 -1.03 8.58 -5.94
N ASN A 72 -2.29 8.60 -6.37
CA ASN A 72 -3.29 7.64 -5.94
C ASN A 72 -2.90 6.22 -6.38
N GLY A 73 -2.45 6.04 -7.63
CA GLY A 73 -1.96 4.74 -8.12
C GLY A 73 -0.73 4.23 -7.37
N ILE A 74 0.21 5.12 -7.03
CA ILE A 74 1.38 4.79 -6.18
C ILE A 74 0.93 4.31 -4.80
N ALA A 75 0.03 5.05 -4.15
CA ALA A 75 -0.48 4.71 -2.83
C ALA A 75 -1.19 3.34 -2.84
N MET A 76 -2.08 3.10 -3.82
CA MET A 76 -2.78 1.81 -3.97
C MET A 76 -1.81 0.65 -4.21
N THR A 77 -0.79 0.86 -5.06
CA THR A 77 0.22 -0.18 -5.33
C THR A 77 1.03 -0.50 -4.08
N LEU A 78 1.44 0.54 -3.34
CA LEU A 78 2.20 0.38 -2.10
C LEU A 78 1.38 -0.32 -1.01
N GLN A 79 0.10 0.05 -0.88
CA GLN A 79 -0.83 -0.60 0.06
C GLN A 79 -1.01 -2.09 -0.27
N GLY A 80 -1.26 -2.44 -1.53
CA GLY A 80 -1.43 -3.83 -1.94
C GLY A 80 -0.15 -4.67 -1.79
N LEU A 81 1.01 -4.11 -2.15
CA LEU A 81 2.30 -4.78 -1.96
C LEU A 81 2.61 -4.99 -0.47
N TRP A 82 2.33 -3.99 0.37
CA TRP A 82 2.52 -4.10 1.82
C TRP A 82 1.61 -5.17 2.43
N PHE A 83 0.36 -5.25 1.98
CA PHE A 83 -0.57 -6.30 2.41
C PHE A 83 -0.02 -7.70 2.13
N TYR A 84 0.45 -7.92 0.89
CA TYR A 84 1.03 -9.20 0.49
C TYR A 84 2.33 -9.51 1.24
N GLN A 85 3.21 -8.51 1.38
CA GLN A 85 4.46 -8.64 2.12
C GLN A 85 4.21 -8.96 3.60
N THR A 86 3.22 -8.33 4.22
CA THR A 86 2.83 -8.56 5.60
C THR A 86 2.37 -10.00 5.81
N ALA A 87 1.54 -10.52 4.89
CA ALA A 87 1.12 -11.92 4.93
C ALA A 87 2.31 -12.89 4.84
N PHE A 88 3.27 -12.61 3.94
CA PHE A 88 4.47 -13.44 3.78
C PHE A 88 5.47 -13.32 4.95
N SER A 89 5.58 -12.14 5.57
CA SER A 89 6.47 -11.89 6.71
C SER A 89 5.92 -12.47 8.01
N LEU A 90 4.60 -12.42 8.22
CA LEU A 90 3.95 -12.87 9.45
C LEU A 90 3.51 -14.34 9.41
N TYR A 91 3.09 -14.86 8.25
CA TYR A 91 2.57 -16.23 8.12
C TYR A 91 3.37 -17.09 7.13
N GLY A 92 4.40 -16.52 6.51
CA GLY A 92 5.24 -17.20 5.53
C GLY A 92 6.66 -17.51 6.04
N PRO A 93 7.54 -17.97 5.13
CA PRO A 93 8.89 -18.42 5.47
C PRO A 93 9.86 -17.29 5.86
N MET A 94 9.45 -16.01 5.76
CA MET A 94 10.27 -14.87 6.15
C MET A 94 10.08 -14.45 7.61
N MET A 95 9.43 -15.28 8.45
CA MET A 95 9.21 -14.96 9.86
C MET A 95 10.56 -14.78 10.60
N PRO A 96 10.74 -13.68 11.35
CA PRO A 96 11.99 -13.41 12.06
C PRO A 96 12.29 -14.46 13.14
N ASN A 97 13.56 -14.87 13.21
CA ASN A 97 14.05 -15.88 14.16
C ASN A 97 13.74 -15.50 15.62
N GLY A 98 13.00 -16.36 16.31
CA GLY A 98 12.60 -16.18 17.71
C GLY A 98 11.18 -15.61 17.91
N CYS A 99 10.43 -15.41 16.84
CA CYS A 99 8.98 -15.27 16.89
C CYS A 99 8.32 -16.56 16.39
N GLN A 100 7.24 -16.98 17.04
CA GLN A 100 6.45 -18.14 16.63
C GLN A 100 4.97 -17.78 16.60
N LEU A 101 4.25 -18.43 15.68
CA LEU A 101 2.80 -18.39 15.65
C LEU A 101 2.28 -19.34 16.74
N GLU A 102 1.81 -18.80 17.85
CA GLU A 102 1.25 -19.60 18.95
C GLU A 102 -0.28 -19.45 18.93
N GLY A 103 -0.95 -20.34 18.18
CA GLY A 103 -2.38 -20.20 17.88
C GLY A 103 -2.63 -19.14 16.82
N ASP A 104 -3.39 -18.10 17.17
CA ASP A 104 -3.79 -16.97 16.30
C ASP A 104 -2.98 -15.69 16.58
N ARG A 105 -1.85 -15.79 17.31
CA ARG A 105 -1.09 -14.62 17.77
C ARG A 105 0.40 -14.87 17.66
N ILE A 106 1.11 -13.86 17.15
CA ILE A 106 2.57 -13.93 16.99
C ILE A 106 3.24 -13.51 18.28
N VAL A 107 3.85 -14.48 18.96
CA VAL A 107 4.58 -14.26 20.22
C VAL A 107 6.07 -14.30 19.92
N CYS A 108 6.75 -13.20 20.24
CA CYS A 108 8.21 -13.13 20.19
C CYS A 108 8.76 -13.35 21.60
N GLY A 109 9.67 -14.32 21.77
CA GLY A 109 10.18 -14.74 23.08
C GLY A 109 11.08 -13.71 23.79
N SER A 110 11.50 -12.64 23.11
CA SER A 110 12.30 -11.56 23.70
C SER A 110 12.02 -10.20 23.06
N THR A 111 12.28 -9.11 23.79
CA THR A 111 12.23 -7.74 23.28
C THR A 111 13.25 -7.50 22.15
N VAL A 112 14.38 -8.19 22.16
CA VAL A 112 15.40 -8.12 21.10
C VAL A 112 14.88 -8.68 19.78
N SER A 113 14.15 -9.80 19.81
CA SER A 113 13.50 -10.38 18.63
C SER A 113 12.43 -9.45 18.05
N ARG A 114 11.70 -8.73 18.92
CA ARG A 114 10.71 -7.73 18.51
C ARG A 114 11.36 -6.53 17.81
N VAL A 115 12.41 -5.95 18.39
CA VAL A 115 13.15 -4.82 17.77
C VAL A 115 13.73 -5.21 16.41
N ARG A 116 14.23 -6.45 16.28
CA ARG A 116 14.70 -6.99 14.98
C ARG A 116 13.57 -7.09 13.96
N GLY A 117 12.40 -7.56 14.36
CA GLY A 117 11.23 -7.62 13.49
C GLY A 117 10.75 -6.23 13.04
N GLU A 118 10.73 -5.25 13.95
CA GLU A 118 10.39 -3.85 13.65
C GLU A 118 11.41 -3.21 12.69
N LEU A 119 12.70 -3.48 12.86
CA LEU A 119 13.74 -3.04 11.94
C LEU A 119 13.58 -3.65 10.54
N LEU A 120 13.31 -4.96 10.46
CA LEU A 120 13.04 -5.66 9.19
C LEU A 120 11.83 -5.06 8.48
N ALA A 121 10.76 -4.75 9.22
CA ALA A 121 9.58 -4.09 8.68
C ALA A 121 9.92 -2.73 8.04
N ASN A 122 10.72 -1.91 8.74
CA ASN A 122 11.16 -0.62 8.21
C ASN A 122 12.00 -0.77 6.94
N VAL A 123 12.95 -1.70 6.92
CA VAL A 123 13.76 -1.97 5.72
C VAL A 123 12.91 -2.46 4.56
N GLN A 124 11.94 -3.36 4.80
CA GLN A 124 10.99 -3.80 3.79
C GLN A 124 10.15 -2.63 3.24
N LEU A 125 9.67 -1.75 4.12
CA LEU A 125 8.87 -0.59 3.74
C LEU A 125 9.69 0.37 2.86
N PHE A 126 10.90 0.73 3.29
CA PHE A 126 11.78 1.60 2.50
C PHE A 126 12.14 0.98 1.14
N SER A 127 12.39 -0.32 1.10
CA SER A 127 12.69 -1.04 -0.14
C SER A 127 11.50 -1.05 -1.09
N LEU A 128 10.28 -1.27 -0.58
CA LEU A 128 9.05 -1.21 -1.36
C LEU A 128 8.77 0.19 -1.90
N VAL A 129 8.89 1.22 -1.06
CA VAL A 129 8.72 2.63 -1.47
C VAL A 129 9.71 2.98 -2.58
N LEU A 130 10.99 2.65 -2.40
CA LEU A 130 12.02 2.90 -3.41
C LEU A 130 11.70 2.14 -4.71
N GLY A 131 11.33 0.87 -4.63
CA GLY A 131 11.00 0.03 -5.78
C GLY A 131 9.82 0.59 -6.59
N VAL A 132 8.75 1.03 -5.91
CA VAL A 132 7.59 1.65 -6.56
C VAL A 132 7.97 2.99 -7.21
N LEU A 133 8.74 3.84 -6.52
CA LEU A 133 9.19 5.12 -7.10
C LEU A 133 10.08 4.91 -8.34
N VAL A 134 11.02 3.96 -8.28
CA VAL A 134 11.86 3.60 -9.43
C VAL A 134 11.00 3.08 -10.58
N ALA A 135 10.02 2.20 -10.31
CA ALA A 135 9.13 1.69 -11.34
C ALA A 135 8.31 2.81 -12.01
N VAL A 136 7.85 3.79 -11.25
CA VAL A 136 7.17 4.99 -11.78
C VAL A 136 8.10 5.82 -12.64
N VAL A 137 9.32 6.12 -12.17
CA VAL A 137 10.28 6.91 -12.96
C VAL A 137 10.68 6.18 -14.25
N VAL A 138 10.92 4.87 -14.18
CA VAL A 138 11.28 4.04 -15.35
C VAL A 138 10.12 3.98 -16.34
N SER A 139 8.89 3.74 -15.87
CA SER A 139 7.71 3.69 -16.74
C SER A 139 7.41 5.06 -17.38
N TYR A 140 7.51 6.15 -16.62
CA TYR A 140 7.38 7.50 -17.14
C TYR A 140 8.48 7.83 -18.16
N GLY A 141 9.74 7.52 -17.85
CA GLY A 141 10.87 7.72 -18.75
C GLY A 141 10.74 6.88 -20.04
N TYR A 142 10.26 5.64 -19.93
CA TYR A 142 9.97 4.79 -21.08
C TYR A 142 8.85 5.39 -21.94
N ALA A 143 7.75 5.84 -21.34
CA ALA A 143 6.66 6.51 -22.05
C ALA A 143 7.14 7.80 -22.74
N ALA A 144 7.90 8.64 -22.04
CA ALA A 144 8.48 9.87 -22.60
C ALA A 144 9.43 9.57 -23.77
N SER A 145 10.25 8.51 -23.68
CA SER A 145 11.16 8.12 -24.78
C SER A 145 10.42 7.65 -26.03
N ARG A 146 9.26 7.01 -25.87
CA ARG A 146 8.44 6.46 -26.96
C ARG A 146 7.57 7.52 -27.62
N TYR A 147 6.92 8.37 -26.81
CA TYR A 147 5.99 9.39 -27.30
C TYR A 147 6.68 10.72 -27.62
N GLY A 148 7.77 11.07 -26.92
CA GLY A 148 8.58 12.25 -27.24
C GLY A 148 9.28 12.16 -28.60
N ARG A 149 9.51 10.94 -29.11
CA ARG A 149 10.03 10.72 -30.47
C ARG A 149 9.00 10.91 -31.59
N GLY A 150 7.71 11.04 -31.24
CA GLY A 150 6.63 11.34 -32.19
C GLY A 150 6.55 12.83 -32.57
N GLU A 151 6.97 13.73 -31.68
CA GLU A 151 6.86 15.18 -31.86
C GLU A 151 8.07 15.81 -32.58
N LEU A 152 9.22 15.12 -32.63
CA LEU A 152 10.43 15.58 -33.35
C LEU A 152 10.53 15.08 -34.80
N GLY A 153 9.52 14.33 -35.27
CA GLY A 153 9.51 13.68 -36.59
C GLY A 153 8.51 14.28 -37.59
N ARG A 154 7.99 15.49 -37.34
CA ARG A 154 7.15 16.26 -38.28
C ARG A 154 7.80 17.56 -38.68
#